data_AF-A0A512HS38-F1
#
_entry.id   AF-A0A512HS38-F1
#
_cell.length_a   1.000
_cell.length_b   1.000
_cell.length_c   1.000
_cell.angle_alpha   90.00
_cell.angle_beta   90.00
_cell.angle_gamma   90.00
#
_symmetry.space_group_name_H-M   'P 1'
#
loop_
_entity.id
_entity.type
_entity.pdbx_description
1 polymer ?
#
loop_
_entity_poly.entity_id
_entity_poly.type
_entity_poly.pdbx_seq_one_letter_code
_entity_poly.pdbx_strand_id
1 'polypeptide(L)'
;MVKAQSPTPPDPGSSPLTYTVEVERELPLPPRETALTIDDILADSRSWGAIENRPLHRVSRDGAARILLASPATTDKLCAPLETRGKVSCRNGDLVVLNARRWAHATDSYRDDVLSYRIYLVNHEVGHLLGRGHEECPGQGLPAPVMQQQTYGLDGCRRNVWPSGG
;
A
#
# COMPACT_ATOMS: atom_id res chain seq x y z
N MET A 1 -25.23 -1.76 31.05
CA MET A 1 -24.90 -2.92 30.18
C MET A 1 -24.98 -2.44 28.75
N VAL A 2 -23.84 -2.18 28.10
CA VAL A 2 -23.82 -1.71 26.70
C VAL A 2 -23.76 -2.94 25.80
N LYS A 3 -24.81 -3.16 25.00
CA LYS A 3 -24.84 -4.22 24.00
C LYS A 3 -23.83 -3.88 22.90
N ALA A 4 -22.88 -4.77 22.65
CA ALA A 4 -22.05 -4.72 21.46
C ALA A 4 -22.95 -4.86 20.22
N GLN A 5 -22.83 -3.93 19.27
CA GLN A 5 -23.44 -4.05 17.95
C GLN A 5 -22.62 -5.04 17.12
N SER A 6 -23.30 -6.06 16.60
CA SER A 6 -22.72 -6.99 15.63
C SER A 6 -22.28 -6.21 14.38
N PRO A 7 -21.15 -6.59 13.74
CA PRO A 7 -20.69 -5.93 12.53
C PRO A 7 -21.73 -6.11 11.41
N THR A 8 -22.05 -5.01 10.74
CA THR A 8 -22.93 -4.99 9.56
C THR A 8 -22.28 -5.81 8.43
N PRO A 9 -23.03 -6.72 7.77
CA PRO A 9 -22.50 -7.41 6.60
C PRO A 9 -22.15 -6.41 5.49
N PRO A 10 -21.07 -6.62 4.72
CA PRO A 10 -20.69 -5.72 3.64
C PRO A 10 -21.78 -5.68 2.56
N ASP A 11 -22.00 -4.49 2.01
CA ASP A 11 -23.01 -4.20 0.99
C ASP A 11 -22.63 -4.90 -0.33
N PRO A 12 -23.49 -5.74 -0.92
CA PRO A 12 -23.23 -6.39 -2.20
C PRO A 12 -23.38 -5.35 -3.32
N GLY A 13 -22.29 -4.67 -3.67
CA GLY A 13 -22.27 -3.75 -4.82
C GLY A 13 -21.59 -2.40 -4.60
N SER A 14 -20.67 -2.27 -3.65
CA SER A 14 -19.93 -1.00 -3.52
C SER A 14 -19.20 -0.68 -4.83
N SER A 15 -19.43 0.52 -5.37
CA SER A 15 -18.85 0.95 -6.64
C SER A 15 -17.32 0.81 -6.60
N PRO A 16 -16.72 0.31 -7.70
CA PRO A 16 -15.29 0.09 -7.74
C PRO A 16 -14.53 1.38 -7.49
N LEU A 17 -13.45 1.31 -6.69
CA LEU A 17 -12.49 2.41 -6.62
C LEU A 17 -11.60 2.33 -7.85
N THR A 18 -11.71 3.30 -8.74
CA THR A 18 -10.87 3.39 -9.93
C THR A 18 -9.55 4.06 -9.60
N TYR A 19 -8.46 3.59 -10.21
CA TYR A 19 -7.15 4.20 -10.05
C TYR A 19 -6.36 4.23 -11.36
N THR A 20 -5.37 5.10 -11.43
CA THR A 20 -4.35 5.09 -12.48
C THR A 20 -3.01 4.67 -11.88
N VAL A 21 -2.12 4.12 -12.71
CA VAL A 21 -0.73 3.87 -12.33
C VAL A 21 0.18 4.69 -13.22
N GLU A 22 1.09 5.42 -12.57
CA GLU A 22 2.05 6.31 -13.19
C GLU A 22 3.47 5.98 -12.71
N VAL A 23 4.45 6.18 -13.58
CA VAL A 23 5.87 6.08 -13.26
C VAL A 23 6.54 7.36 -13.70
N GLU A 24 7.30 7.98 -12.80
CA GLU A 24 8.08 9.18 -13.13
C GLU A 24 9.05 8.91 -14.29
N ARG A 25 9.06 9.80 -15.29
CA ARG A 25 9.65 9.60 -16.63
C ARG A 25 11.12 9.16 -16.64
N GLU A 26 11.90 9.58 -15.65
CA GLU A 26 13.35 9.33 -15.60
C GLU A 26 13.73 8.14 -14.71
N LEU A 27 12.75 7.43 -14.14
CA LEU A 27 13.03 6.21 -13.40
C LEU A 27 13.40 5.08 -14.37
N PRO A 28 14.41 4.24 -14.03
CA PRO A 28 14.79 3.07 -14.82
C PRO A 28 13.81 1.90 -14.56
N LEU A 29 12.50 2.17 -14.64
CA LEU A 29 11.44 1.21 -14.37
C LEU A 29 10.49 1.14 -15.57
N PRO A 30 10.21 -0.06 -16.11
CA PRO A 30 9.30 -0.23 -17.25
C PRO A 30 7.84 0.07 -16.83
N PRO A 31 7.20 1.16 -17.32
CA PRO A 31 5.92 1.61 -16.78
C PRO A 31 4.80 0.59 -16.88
N ARG A 32 4.76 -0.18 -17.98
CA ARG A 32 3.74 -1.22 -18.21
C ARG A 32 3.88 -2.38 -17.22
N GLU A 33 5.09 -2.87 -17.00
CA GLU A 33 5.33 -4.00 -16.08
C GLU A 33 5.12 -3.57 -14.62
N THR A 34 5.50 -2.34 -14.27
CA THR A 34 5.19 -1.75 -12.96
C THR A 34 3.68 -1.71 -12.74
N ALA A 35 2.90 -1.23 -13.72
CA ALA A 35 1.45 -1.20 -13.62
C ALA A 35 0.84 -2.60 -13.47
N LEU A 36 1.29 -3.58 -14.26
CA LEU A 36 0.82 -4.95 -14.13
C LEU A 36 1.16 -5.57 -12.77
N THR A 37 2.35 -5.28 -12.24
CA THR A 37 2.73 -5.74 -10.88
C THR A 37 1.78 -5.17 -9.82
N ILE A 38 1.43 -3.88 -9.91
CA ILE A 38 0.49 -3.25 -8.98
C ILE A 38 -0.92 -3.83 -9.16
N ASP A 39 -1.36 -4.05 -10.40
CA ASP A 39 -2.65 -4.68 -10.71
C ASP A 39 -2.75 -6.07 -10.07
N ASP A 40 -1.72 -6.91 -10.26
CA ASP A 40 -1.68 -8.28 -9.72
C ASP A 40 -1.71 -8.28 -8.19
N ILE A 41 -1.01 -7.35 -7.53
CA ILE A 41 -1.06 -7.19 -6.08
C ILE A 41 -2.48 -6.83 -5.63
N LEU A 42 -3.09 -5.80 -6.24
CA LEU A 42 -4.38 -5.27 -5.80
C LEU A 42 -5.56 -6.18 -6.16
N ALA A 43 -5.41 -7.04 -7.17
CA ALA A 43 -6.39 -8.05 -7.57
C ALA A 43 -6.31 -9.35 -6.74
N ASP A 44 -5.24 -9.56 -5.97
CA ASP A 44 -5.10 -10.75 -5.12
C ASP A 44 -6.24 -10.80 -4.08
N SER A 45 -6.79 -11.99 -3.84
CA SER A 45 -7.89 -12.20 -2.88
C SER A 45 -7.53 -11.83 -1.43
N ARG A 46 -6.24 -11.68 -1.14
CA ARG A 46 -5.72 -11.27 0.17
C ARG A 46 -5.64 -9.76 0.35
N SER A 47 -5.75 -9.00 -0.75
CA SER A 47 -5.71 -7.53 -0.77
C SER A 47 -7.06 -6.89 -0.45
N TRP A 48 -7.03 -5.60 -0.15
CA TRP A 48 -8.17 -4.84 0.35
C TRP A 48 -9.44 -4.97 -0.50
N GLY A 49 -9.32 -4.99 -1.83
CA GLY A 49 -10.49 -5.03 -2.70
C GLY A 49 -11.38 -6.25 -2.46
N ALA A 50 -10.77 -7.41 -2.20
CA ALA A 50 -11.49 -8.62 -1.84
C ALA A 50 -11.97 -8.61 -0.37
N ILE A 51 -11.12 -8.14 0.56
CA ILE A 51 -11.43 -8.14 1.99
C ILE A 51 -12.54 -7.16 2.36
N GLU A 52 -12.62 -6.02 1.68
CA GLU A 52 -13.63 -4.98 1.91
C GLU A 52 -14.84 -5.09 0.98
N ASN A 53 -14.88 -6.09 0.11
CA ASN A 53 -15.90 -6.24 -0.94
C ASN A 53 -16.08 -4.96 -1.79
N ARG A 54 -14.96 -4.29 -2.08
CA ARG A 54 -14.88 -3.04 -2.87
C ARG A 54 -13.83 -3.19 -3.95
N PRO A 55 -14.20 -3.59 -5.18
CA PRO A 55 -13.23 -3.87 -6.23
C PRO A 55 -12.33 -2.67 -6.55
N LEU A 56 -11.04 -2.94 -6.75
CA LEU A 56 -10.05 -1.94 -7.18
C LEU A 56 -9.79 -2.13 -8.68
N HIS A 57 -10.03 -1.10 -9.49
CA HIS A 57 -9.93 -1.22 -10.95
C HIS A 57 -9.02 -0.16 -11.56
N ARG A 58 -7.97 -0.61 -12.25
CA ARG A 58 -7.12 0.31 -13.01
C ARG A 58 -7.86 0.82 -14.25
N VAL A 59 -7.82 2.14 -14.45
CA VAL A 59 -8.29 2.83 -15.65
C VAL A 59 -7.12 3.56 -16.32
N SER A 60 -7.28 3.90 -17.61
CA SER A 60 -6.21 4.56 -18.37
C SER A 60 -6.09 6.07 -18.11
N ARG A 61 -7.16 6.70 -17.63
CA ARG A 61 -7.25 8.12 -17.27
C ARG A 61 -8.42 8.34 -16.31
N ASP A 62 -8.45 9.51 -15.69
CA ASP A 62 -9.58 9.99 -14.88
C ASP A 62 -10.01 9.01 -13.77
N GLY A 63 -9.03 8.27 -13.20
CA GLY A 63 -9.25 7.43 -12.04
C GLY A 63 -9.50 8.26 -10.79
N ALA A 64 -10.34 7.76 -9.88
CA ALA A 64 -10.62 8.43 -8.62
C ALA A 64 -9.37 8.56 -7.74
N ALA A 65 -8.39 7.67 -7.90
CA ALA A 65 -7.08 7.75 -7.27
C ALA A 65 -5.92 7.63 -8.27
N ARG A 66 -4.73 8.04 -7.84
CA ARG A 66 -3.49 7.94 -8.61
C ARG A 66 -2.44 7.20 -7.79
N ILE A 67 -1.80 6.19 -8.38
CA ILE A 67 -0.65 5.49 -7.78
C ILE A 67 0.58 5.87 -8.60
N LEU A 68 1.48 6.65 -8.01
CA LEU A 68 2.68 7.16 -8.67
C LEU A 68 3.93 6.53 -8.07
N LEU A 69 4.74 5.85 -8.88
CA LEU A 69 6.14 5.59 -8.53
C LEU A 69 6.97 6.84 -8.79
N ALA A 70 7.60 7.35 -7.73
CA ALA A 70 8.38 8.58 -7.75
C ALA A 70 9.79 8.38 -7.19
N SER A 71 10.74 9.14 -7.72
CA SER A 71 12.09 9.27 -7.19
C SER A 71 12.04 9.80 -5.74
N PRO A 72 13.05 9.51 -4.90
CA PRO A 72 13.07 9.98 -3.51
C PRO A 72 12.83 11.48 -3.35
N ALA A 73 13.42 12.30 -4.22
CA ALA A 73 13.25 13.76 -4.18
C ALA A 73 11.84 14.20 -4.59
N THR A 74 11.22 13.53 -5.56
CA THR A 74 9.82 13.79 -5.94
C THR A 74 8.87 13.31 -4.84
N THR A 75 9.14 12.18 -4.20
CA THR A 75 8.40 11.69 -3.02
C THR A 75 8.43 12.71 -1.88
N ASP A 76 9.60 13.23 -1.51
CA ASP A 76 9.73 14.25 -0.45
C ASP A 76 8.85 15.48 -0.72
N LYS A 77 8.78 15.93 -1.97
CA LYS A 77 7.96 17.08 -2.37
C LYS A 77 6.47 16.79 -2.31
N LEU A 78 6.04 15.64 -2.85
CA LEU A 78 4.63 15.28 -2.96
C LEU A 78 4.01 14.86 -1.62
N CYS A 79 4.82 14.34 -0.71
CA CYS A 79 4.39 13.91 0.62
C CYS A 79 4.45 15.03 1.67
N ALA A 80 4.96 16.22 1.33
CA ALA A 80 5.01 17.35 2.26
C ALA A 80 3.62 17.66 2.84
N PRO A 81 3.51 17.96 4.15
CA PRO A 81 4.60 18.28 5.09
C PRO A 81 5.25 17.06 5.77
N LEU A 82 4.94 15.82 5.38
CA LEU A 82 5.60 14.64 5.93
C LEU A 82 7.08 14.62 5.53
N GLU A 83 7.97 14.48 6.52
CA GLU A 83 9.40 14.36 6.29
C GLU A 83 9.77 12.92 5.85
N THR A 84 9.58 12.58 4.57
CA THR A 84 9.90 11.22 4.12
C THR A 84 11.40 10.94 4.09
N ARG A 85 12.22 12.00 3.99
CA ARG A 85 13.69 11.97 3.90
C ARG A 85 14.17 11.02 2.80
N GLY A 86 13.39 10.92 1.72
CA GLY A 86 13.59 10.01 0.59
C GLY A 86 13.53 8.52 0.94
N LYS A 87 12.92 8.15 2.09
CA LYS A 87 12.98 6.79 2.63
C LYS A 87 11.63 6.09 2.77
N VAL A 88 10.52 6.81 2.73
CA VAL A 88 9.17 6.22 2.85
C VAL A 88 8.27 6.66 1.72
N SER A 89 7.21 5.89 1.51
CA SER A 89 6.07 6.23 0.67
C SER A 89 5.04 7.02 1.47
N CYS A 90 4.00 7.52 0.82
CA CYS A 90 2.87 8.15 1.51
C CYS A 90 1.59 8.11 0.66
N ARG A 91 0.49 8.50 1.29
CA ARG A 91 -0.72 8.98 0.63
C ARG A 91 -0.94 10.47 0.93
N ASN A 92 -1.29 11.26 -0.09
CA ASN A 92 -1.69 12.66 0.02
C ASN A 92 -2.99 12.89 -0.77
N GLY A 93 -4.12 13.07 -0.06
CA GLY A 93 -5.44 13.08 -0.69
C GLY A 93 -5.73 11.75 -1.41
N ASP A 94 -5.98 11.81 -2.72
CA ASP A 94 -6.21 10.65 -3.59
C ASP A 94 -4.94 10.19 -4.34
N LEU A 95 -3.78 10.78 -4.01
CA LEU A 95 -2.48 10.41 -4.56
C LEU A 95 -1.73 9.47 -3.61
N VAL A 96 -1.48 8.25 -4.05
CA VAL A 96 -0.54 7.30 -3.45
C VAL A 96 0.81 7.47 -4.12
N VAL A 97 1.84 7.80 -3.34
CA VAL A 97 3.22 8.00 -3.80
C VAL A 97 4.09 6.86 -3.30
N LEU A 98 4.52 6.00 -4.22
CA LEU A 98 5.43 4.89 -3.94
C LEU A 98 6.88 5.32 -4.19
N ASN A 99 7.72 5.26 -3.15
CA ASN A 99 9.12 5.62 -3.26
C ASN A 99 9.89 4.59 -4.10
N ALA A 100 10.41 5.00 -5.25
CA ALA A 100 11.05 4.13 -6.23
C ALA A 100 12.33 3.44 -5.70
N ARG A 101 13.06 4.08 -4.77
CA ARG A 101 14.21 3.45 -4.12
C ARG A 101 13.77 2.24 -3.30
N ARG A 102 12.65 2.37 -2.59
CA ARG A 102 12.07 1.30 -1.78
C ARG A 102 11.44 0.22 -2.65
N TRP A 103 10.78 0.60 -3.73
CA TRP A 103 10.31 -0.35 -4.74
C TRP A 103 11.44 -1.21 -5.33
N ALA A 104 12.62 -0.62 -5.55
CA ALA A 104 13.76 -1.32 -6.15
C ALA A 104 14.57 -2.16 -5.15
N HIS A 105 14.71 -1.70 -3.91
CA HIS A 105 15.69 -2.25 -2.95
C HIS A 105 15.10 -2.71 -1.61
N ALA A 106 13.80 -2.51 -1.38
CA ALA A 106 13.15 -2.77 -0.11
C ALA A 106 13.81 -2.06 1.10
N THR A 107 13.70 -2.68 2.27
CA THR A 107 14.36 -2.29 3.52
C THR A 107 15.23 -3.44 4.03
N ASP A 108 16.04 -3.20 5.06
CA ASP A 108 16.90 -4.25 5.64
C ASP A 108 16.08 -5.44 6.15
N SER A 109 14.87 -5.17 6.62
CA SER A 109 13.88 -6.16 7.05
C SER A 109 13.33 -7.00 5.90
N TYR A 110 13.58 -6.67 4.64
CA TYR A 110 13.09 -7.36 3.43
C TYR A 110 14.17 -7.52 2.34
N ARG A 111 15.45 -7.35 2.68
CA ARG A 111 16.56 -7.31 1.70
C ARG A 111 16.71 -8.58 0.85
N ASP A 112 16.25 -9.70 1.38
CA ASP A 112 16.21 -11.04 0.79
C ASP A 112 14.93 -11.31 -0.01
N ASP A 113 13.93 -10.44 0.06
CA ASP A 113 12.63 -10.60 -0.60
C ASP A 113 11.99 -9.26 -0.97
N VAL A 114 12.50 -8.66 -2.04
CA VAL A 114 12.02 -7.39 -2.58
C VAL A 114 10.58 -7.50 -3.11
N LEU A 115 10.17 -8.68 -3.60
CA LEU A 115 8.82 -8.88 -4.12
C LEU A 115 7.78 -8.79 -3.00
N SER A 116 8.03 -9.45 -1.85
CA SER A 116 7.20 -9.29 -0.66
C SER A 116 7.13 -7.84 -0.18
N TYR A 117 8.24 -7.10 -0.24
CA TYR A 117 8.21 -5.69 0.12
C TYR A 117 7.31 -4.86 -0.81
N ARG A 118 7.29 -5.12 -2.12
CA ARG A 118 6.40 -4.42 -3.06
C ARG A 118 4.92 -4.68 -2.73
N ILE A 119 4.58 -5.93 -2.41
CA ILE A 119 3.24 -6.31 -1.98
C ILE A 119 2.83 -5.52 -0.73
N TYR A 120 3.70 -5.50 0.29
CA TYR A 120 3.46 -4.73 1.52
C TYR A 120 3.29 -3.25 1.22
N LEU A 121 4.22 -2.66 0.46
CA LEU A 121 4.24 -1.23 0.16
C LEU A 121 2.94 -0.78 -0.52
N VAL A 122 2.50 -1.54 -1.53
CA VAL A 122 1.27 -1.23 -2.27
C VAL A 122 0.06 -1.37 -1.35
N ASN A 123 -0.06 -2.47 -0.59
CA ASN A 123 -1.21 -2.66 0.31
C ASN A 123 -1.24 -1.65 1.46
N HIS A 124 -0.08 -1.26 1.99
CA HIS A 124 0.02 -0.27 3.06
C HIS A 124 -0.49 1.10 2.61
N GLU A 125 0.01 1.60 1.47
CA GLU A 125 -0.37 2.91 0.97
C GLU A 125 -1.80 2.96 0.41
N VAL A 126 -2.26 1.86 -0.21
CA VAL A 126 -3.67 1.74 -0.59
C VAL A 126 -4.57 1.58 0.63
N GLY A 127 -4.09 0.97 1.72
CA GLY A 127 -4.77 0.97 3.01
C GLY A 127 -5.00 2.41 3.51
N HIS A 128 -3.96 3.26 3.44
CA HIS A 128 -4.10 4.69 3.76
C HIS A 128 -5.12 5.37 2.87
N LEU A 129 -5.13 5.09 1.56
CA LEU A 129 -6.13 5.62 0.60
C LEU A 129 -7.57 5.22 1.00
N LEU A 130 -7.75 4.00 1.48
CA LEU A 130 -9.03 3.46 1.97
C LEU A 130 -9.38 3.94 3.40
N GLY A 131 -8.53 4.76 4.02
CA GLY A 131 -8.78 5.34 5.35
C GLY A 131 -8.30 4.49 6.52
N ARG A 132 -7.48 3.47 6.27
CA ARG A 132 -6.82 2.68 7.33
C ARG A 132 -5.65 3.47 7.91
N GLY A 133 -5.63 3.61 9.23
CA GLY A 133 -4.50 4.23 9.95
C GLY A 133 -3.42 3.20 10.26
N HIS A 134 -2.27 3.66 10.79
CA HIS A 134 -1.24 2.75 11.25
C HIS A 134 -1.71 1.86 12.41
N GLU A 135 -1.16 0.66 12.46
CA GLU A 135 -1.34 -0.30 13.56
C GLU A 135 0.03 -0.66 14.14
N GLU A 136 0.04 -1.15 15.39
CA GLU A 136 1.27 -1.56 16.07
C GLU A 136 1.52 -3.06 15.92
N CYS A 137 2.78 -3.49 16.08
CA CYS A 137 3.11 -4.90 16.18
C CYS A 137 2.42 -5.51 17.42
N PRO A 138 1.56 -6.53 17.28
CA PRO A 138 0.83 -7.11 18.41
C PRO A 138 1.73 -7.92 19.37
N GLY A 139 2.94 -8.27 18.96
CA GLY A 139 3.91 -8.95 19.81
C GLY A 139 4.97 -9.73 19.04
N GLN A 140 6.04 -10.08 19.75
CA GLN A 140 7.18 -10.80 19.16
C GLN A 140 6.74 -12.12 18.52
N GLY A 141 7.17 -12.34 17.27
CA GLY A 141 6.86 -13.54 16.51
C GLY A 141 5.44 -13.61 15.94
N LEU A 142 4.56 -12.65 16.25
CA LEU A 142 3.24 -12.55 15.64
C LEU A 142 3.34 -11.90 14.26
N PRO A 143 2.40 -12.14 13.33
CA PRO A 143 2.33 -11.40 12.07
C PRO A 143 2.17 -9.90 12.34
N ALA A 144 2.92 -9.09 11.61
CA ALA A 144 2.70 -7.65 11.55
C ALA A 144 1.33 -7.35 10.91
N PRO A 145 0.53 -6.41 11.41
CA PRO A 145 -0.54 -5.83 10.59
C PRO A 145 0.07 -5.23 9.31
N VAL A 146 -0.62 -5.33 8.17
CA VAL A 146 -0.13 -4.67 6.94
C VAL A 146 -0.05 -3.15 7.11
N MET A 147 -0.86 -2.60 8.01
CA MET A 147 -0.84 -1.20 8.40
C MET A 147 0.21 -0.86 9.46
N GLN A 148 0.99 -1.83 9.97
CA GLN A 148 2.24 -1.49 10.65
C GLN A 148 3.16 -0.78 9.66
N GLN A 149 3.87 0.25 10.14
CA GLN A 149 4.86 0.96 9.33
C GLN A 149 6.17 0.15 9.20
N GLN A 150 6.07 -1.02 8.56
CA GLN A 150 7.15 -2.01 8.42
C GLN A 150 8.38 -1.49 7.67
N THR A 151 8.25 -0.38 6.94
CA THR A 151 9.38 0.33 6.35
C THR A 151 10.38 0.84 7.39
N TYR A 152 9.95 1.14 8.62
CA TYR A 152 10.83 1.53 9.73
C TYR A 152 11.34 0.34 10.55
N GLY A 153 10.67 -0.79 10.52
CA GLY A 153 11.03 -1.96 11.33
C GLY A 153 9.81 -2.84 11.59
N LEU A 154 10.06 -4.06 12.05
CA LEU A 154 8.99 -5.02 12.40
C LEU A 154 8.73 -5.09 13.91
N ASP A 155 9.55 -4.46 14.75
CA ASP A 155 9.37 -4.42 16.20
C ASP A 155 9.19 -5.80 16.86
N GLY A 156 9.86 -6.82 16.30
CA GLY A 156 9.78 -8.20 16.75
C GLY A 156 8.70 -9.04 16.07
N CYS A 157 7.77 -8.43 15.32
CA CYS A 157 6.81 -9.16 14.49
C CYS A 157 7.49 -9.86 13.30
N ARG A 158 6.79 -10.85 12.74
CA ARG A 158 7.12 -11.46 11.45
C ARG A 158 6.52 -10.62 10.33
N ARG A 159 7.20 -10.64 9.17
CA ARG A 159 6.70 -10.05 7.92
C ARG A 159 5.28 -10.53 7.65
N ASN A 160 4.39 -9.59 7.35
CA ASN A 160 3.12 -9.87 6.71
C ASN A 160 2.81 -8.72 5.76
N VAL A 161 2.52 -9.08 4.52
CA VAL A 161 2.43 -8.14 3.40
C VAL A 161 0.98 -7.94 2.94
N TRP A 162 0.05 -8.68 3.54
CA TRP A 162 -1.34 -8.73 3.14
C TRP A 162 -2.27 -8.25 4.26
N PRO A 163 -3.37 -7.56 3.92
CA PRO A 163 -4.46 -7.25 4.84
C PRO A 163 -5.06 -8.50 5.50
N SER A 164 -5.21 -9.59 4.74
CA SER A 164 -5.67 -10.86 5.30
C SER A 164 -4.51 -11.55 6.06
N GLY A 165 -4.63 -11.73 7.36
CA GLY A 165 -3.66 -12.52 8.15
C GLY A 165 -2.72 -11.72 9.06
N GLY A 166 -3.04 -10.45 9.34
CA GLY A 166 -2.59 -9.75 10.55
C GLY A 166 -3.36 -10.24 11.77
#